data_AF-A0A7Y2VE65-F1
#
_entry.id   AF-A0A7Y2VE65-F1
#
_cell.length_a   1.000
_cell.length_b   1.000
_cell.length_c   1.000
_cell.angle_alpha   90.00
_cell.angle_beta   90.00
_cell.angle_gamma   90.00
#
_symmetry.space_group_name_H-M   'P 1'
#
loop_
_entity.id
_entity.type
_entity.pdbx_description
1 polymer ?
#
loop_
_entity_poly.entity_id
_entity_poly.type
_entity_poly.pdbx_seq_one_letter_code
_entity_poly.pdbx_strand_id
1 'polypeptide(L)' 'MKIKPFIYLMSIIAGALLMGMGEQLMRQEYAMSLGIVLIMFGIYKTSVSWGNGDTKSKEKE' A
#
# COMPACT_ATOMS: atom_id res chain seq x y z
N MET A 1 -6.62 18.05 -6.25
CA MET A 1 -6.47 16.66 -6.74
C MET A 1 -6.15 15.73 -5.56
N LYS A 2 -7.16 15.13 -4.91
CA LYS A 2 -7.02 14.40 -3.63
C LYS A 2 -7.13 12.86 -3.76
N ILE A 3 -6.84 12.30 -4.94
CA ILE A 3 -7.01 10.86 -5.22
C ILE A 3 -5.78 10.01 -4.86
N LYS A 4 -4.58 10.62 -4.74
CA LYS A 4 -3.32 9.90 -4.49
C LYS A 4 -3.28 9.10 -3.17
N PRO A 5 -3.72 9.63 -2.01
CA PRO A 5 -3.64 8.87 -0.75
C PRO A 5 -4.61 7.69 -0.70
N PHE A 6 -5.76 7.79 -1.38
CA PHE A 6 -6.79 6.75 -1.39
C PHE A 6 -6.31 5.45 -2.06
N ILE A 7 -5.45 5.58 -3.09
CA ILE A 7 -4.87 4.44 -3.81
C ILE A 7 -3.91 3.62 -2.94
N TYR A 8 -3.13 4.26 -2.07
CA TYR A 8 -2.22 3.57 -1.16
C TYR A 8 -3.00 2.83 -0.06
N LEU A 9 -4.06 3.45 0.44
CA LEU A 9 -4.96 2.84 1.40
C LEU A 9 -5.69 1.63 0.81
N MET A 10 -6.13 1.70 -0.46
CA MET A 10 -6.67 0.55 -1.19
C MET A 10 -5.67 -0.62 -1.28
N SER A 11 -4.38 -0.32 -1.47
CA SER A 11 -3.34 -1.36 -1.57
C SER A 11 -3.14 -2.11 -0.24
N ILE A 12 -3.22 -1.38 0.88
CA ILE A 12 -3.13 -1.97 2.22
C ILE A 12 -4.35 -2.85 2.51
N ILE A 13 -5.56 -2.37 2.18
CA ILE A 13 -6.80 -3.14 2.35
C ILE A 13 -6.78 -4.39 1.49
N ALA A 14 -6.35 -4.29 0.23
CA ALA A 14 -6.23 -5.44 -0.67
C ALA A 14 -5.24 -6.49 -0.13
N GLY A 15 -4.08 -6.08 0.40
CA GLY A 15 -3.12 -6.98 1.02
C GLY A 15 -3.66 -7.68 2.27
N ALA A 16 -4.40 -6.96 3.13
CA ALA A 16 -5.03 -7.52 4.31
C ALA A 16 -6.14 -8.52 3.97
N LEU A 17 -6.98 -8.20 2.97
CA LEU A 17 -8.00 -9.12 2.45
C LEU A 17 -7.37 -10.37 1.83
N LEU A 18 -6.26 -10.22 1.11
CA LEU A 18 -5.51 -11.35 0.56
C LEU A 18 -4.98 -12.29 1.65
N MET A 19 -4.52 -11.76 2.78
CA MET A 19 -4.13 -12.63 3.91
C MET A 19 -5.32 -13.34 4.55
N GLY A 20 -6.43 -12.61 4.78
CA GLY A 20 -7.59 -13.14 5.47
C GLY A 20 -8.42 -14.13 4.64
N MET A 21 -8.50 -13.93 3.32
CA MET A 21 -9.22 -14.80 2.38
C MET A 21 -8.29 -15.72 1.59
N GLY A 22 -7.00 -15.68 1.91
CA GLY A 22 -5.95 -16.38 1.19
C GLY A 22 -6.15 -17.88 1.08
N GLU A 23 -6.65 -18.49 2.15
CA GLU A 23 -6.89 -19.93 2.25
C GLU A 23 -7.96 -20.43 1.27
N GLN A 24 -8.89 -19.56 0.87
CA GLN A 24 -9.97 -19.88 -0.06
C GLN A 24 -9.59 -19.70 -1.54
N LEU A 25 -8.58 -18.87 -1.80
CA LEU A 25 -8.17 -18.49 -3.16
C LEU A 25 -6.87 -19.17 -3.61
N MET A 26 -5.93 -19.41 -2.68
CA MET A 26 -4.59 -19.92 -2.97
C MET A 26 -4.01 -20.69 -1.76
N ARG A 27 -2.81 -21.26 -1.91
CA ARG A 27 -2.06 -21.80 -0.76
C ARG A 27 -1.79 -20.67 0.23
N GLN A 28 -2.12 -20.90 1.50
CA GLN A 28 -2.02 -19.90 2.58
C GLN A 28 -0.64 -19.24 2.66
N GLU A 29 0.43 -20.00 2.42
CA GLU A 29 1.82 -19.54 2.38
C GLU A 29 2.05 -18.44 1.33
N TYR A 30 1.49 -18.62 0.13
CA TYR A 30 1.57 -17.63 -0.95
C TYR A 30 0.71 -16.42 -0.65
N ALA A 31 -0.49 -16.62 -0.08
CA ALA A 31 -1.37 -15.52 0.26
C ALA A 31 -0.80 -14.63 1.37
N MET A 32 -0.19 -15.21 2.40
CA MET A 32 0.56 -14.46 3.41
C MET A 32 1.73 -13.69 2.78
N SER A 33 2.55 -14.36 1.98
CA SER A 33 3.73 -13.72 1.35
C SER A 33 3.33 -12.54 0.46
N LEU A 34 2.33 -12.73 -0.41
CA LEU A 34 1.81 -11.69 -1.29
C LEU A 34 1.13 -10.55 -0.51
N GLY A 35 0.38 -10.89 0.54
CA GLY A 35 -0.24 -9.91 1.43
C GLY A 35 0.79 -9.02 2.13
N ILE A 36 1.89 -9.60 2.64
CA ILE A 36 2.95 -8.84 3.32
C ILE A 36 3.59 -7.86 2.34
N VAL A 37 3.93 -8.32 1.13
CA VAL A 37 4.53 -7.48 0.09
C VAL A 37 3.62 -6.33 -0.31
N LEU A 38 2.31 -6.58 -0.47
CA LEU A 38 1.31 -5.56 -0.80
C LEU A 38 1.15 -4.50 0.30
N ILE A 39 1.07 -4.95 1.55
CA ILE A 39 0.97 -4.05 2.72
C ILE A 39 2.24 -3.21 2.83
N MET A 40 3.42 -3.85 2.75
CA MET A 40 4.71 -3.18 2.86
C MET A 40 4.91 -2.16 1.74
N PHE A 41 4.48 -2.47 0.51
CA PHE A 41 4.47 -1.53 -0.60
C PHE A 41 3.52 -0.36 -0.38
N GLY A 42 2.30 -0.62 0.11
CA GLY A 42 1.30 0.40 0.43
C GLY A 42 1.78 1.36 1.52
N ILE A 43 2.38 0.83 2.58
CA ILE A 43 2.99 1.61 3.66
C ILE A 43 4.16 2.44 3.11
N TYR A 44 5.09 1.82 2.38
CA TYR A 44 6.24 2.53 1.79
C TYR A 44 5.81 3.71 0.92
N LYS A 45 4.84 3.50 0.02
CA LYS A 45 4.31 4.58 -0.83
C LYS A 45 3.59 5.65 -0.04
N THR A 46 2.90 5.28 1.04
CA THR A 46 2.25 6.24 1.95
C THR A 46 3.31 7.09 2.66
N SER A 47 4.33 6.47 3.26
CA SER A 47 5.43 7.17 3.93
C SER A 47 6.22 8.07 2.99
N VAL A 48 6.56 7.61 1.78
CA VAL A 48 7.22 8.43 0.75
C VAL A 48 6.32 9.55 0.26
N SER A 49 5.02 9.29 0.05
CA SER A 49 4.08 10.35 -0.32
C SER A 49 3.92 11.40 0.77
N TRP A 50 4.07 11.01 2.05
CA TRP A 50 4.06 11.95 3.16
C TRP A 50 5.36 12.77 3.19
N GLY A 51 6.52 12.14 3.04
CA GLY A 51 7.82 12.82 2.99
C GLY A 51 8.02 13.72 1.76
N ASN A 52 7.50 13.34 0.60
CA ASN A 52 7.52 14.16 -0.62
C ASN A 52 6.46 15.27 -0.61
N GLY A 53 5.49 15.24 0.30
CA GLY A 53 4.55 16.35 0.52
C GLY A 53 5.27 17.63 0.98
N ASP A 54 6.35 17.48 1.75
CA ASP A 54 7.25 18.58 2.13
C ASP A 54 8.17 19.01 0.97
N THR A 55 8.64 18.07 0.15
CA THR A 55 9.59 18.37 -0.94
C THR A 55 8.92 19.08 -2.12
N LYS A 56 7.63 18.81 -2.41
CA LYS A 56 6.91 19.51 -3.49
C LYS A 56 6.51 20.95 -3.19
N SER A 57 6.71 21.43 -1.97
CA SER A 57 6.58 22.87 -1.65
C SER A 57 7.89 23.64 -1.89
N LYS A 58 9.00 22.97 -2.23
CA LYS A 58 10.31 23.59 -2.52
C LYS A 58 10.75 23.51 -3.98
N GLU A 59 9.87 23.07 -4.89
CA GLU A 59 10.12 23.05 -6.33
C GLU A 59 9.16 24.03 -7.05
N LYS A 60 8.98 25.20 -6.43
CA LYS A 60 8.37 26.41 -6.97
C LYS A 60 8.99 27.64 -6.29
N GLU A 61 10.30 27.77 -6.37
CA GLU A 61 10.98 29.07 -6.35
C GLU A 61 11.87 29.17 -7.58
#